data_AF-A0A969BJI8-F1
#
_entry.id   AF-A0A969BJI8-F1
#
_cell.length_a   1.000
_cell.length_b   1.000
_cell.length_c   1.000
_cell.angle_alpha   90.00
_cell.angle_beta   90.00
_cell.angle_gamma   90.00
#
_symmetry.space_group_name_H-M   'P 1'
#
loop_
_entity.id
_entity.type
_entity.pdbx_description
1 polymer ?
#
loop_
_entity_poly.entity_id
_entity_poly.type
_entity_poly.pdbx_seq_one_letter_code
_entity_poly.pdbx_strand_id
1 'polypeptide(L)'
;MKHAALFFCFLLALLVTASAQEAATGATAAVKVACVGNSITEGSNIEVGKRYPEQLQGLLGSGYEVRNYGLSGRTLLKKGDRHTGTRPNMRRCFNGTPTLW
;
A
#
# COMPACT_ATOMS: atom_id res chain seq x y z
N MET A 1 -56.77 10.51 -10.00
CA MET A 1 -56.11 10.86 -8.72
C MET A 1 -55.13 9.77 -8.23
N LYS A 2 -55.48 8.49 -8.28
CA LYS A 2 -54.58 7.35 -7.96
C LYS A 2 -53.25 7.29 -8.75
N HIS A 3 -53.28 7.61 -10.04
CA HIS A 3 -52.06 7.63 -10.87
C HIS A 3 -51.15 8.84 -10.60
N ALA A 4 -51.72 9.97 -10.14
CA ALA A 4 -50.94 11.14 -9.74
C ALA A 4 -50.17 10.88 -8.43
N ALA A 5 -50.78 10.16 -7.48
CA ALA A 5 -50.12 9.74 -6.25
C ALA A 5 -48.97 8.73 -6.51
N LEU A 6 -49.16 7.78 -7.44
CA LEU A 6 -48.11 6.82 -7.83
C LEU A 6 -46.93 7.51 -8.54
N PHE A 7 -47.20 8.49 -9.39
CA PHE A 7 -46.16 9.27 -10.07
C PHE A 7 -45.36 10.13 -9.08
N PHE A 8 -46.04 10.72 -8.10
CA PHE A 8 -45.43 11.52 -7.04
C PHE A 8 -44.56 10.65 -6.11
N CYS A 9 -44.99 9.45 -5.77
CA CYS A 9 -44.18 8.48 -5.01
C CYS A 9 -42.95 8.01 -5.79
N PHE A 10 -43.07 7.82 -7.11
CA PHE A 10 -41.93 7.44 -7.96
C PHE A 10 -40.89 8.57 -8.07
N LEU A 11 -41.35 9.82 -8.18
CA LEU A 11 -40.48 11.01 -8.16
C LEU A 11 -39.79 11.22 -6.80
N LEU A 12 -40.49 10.98 -5.70
CA LEU A 12 -39.90 11.03 -4.35
C LEU A 12 -38.86 9.91 -4.14
N ALA A 13 -39.11 8.71 -4.65
CA ALA A 13 -38.15 7.60 -4.59
C ALA A 13 -36.87 7.91 -5.40
N LEU A 14 -37.02 8.53 -6.58
CA LEU A 14 -35.89 8.96 -7.41
C LEU A 14 -35.04 10.05 -6.73
N LEU A 15 -35.68 10.98 -6.02
CA LEU A 15 -35.02 12.05 -5.28
C LEU A 15 -34.22 11.50 -4.08
N VAL A 16 -34.72 10.47 -3.40
CA VAL A 16 -34.06 9.83 -2.24
C VAL A 16 -32.84 9.01 -2.66
N THR A 17 -32.83 8.41 -3.86
CA THR A 17 -31.66 7.68 -4.36
C THR A 17 -30.52 8.58 -4.85
N ALA A 18 -30.81 9.84 -5.19
CA ALA A 18 -29.80 10.79 -5.67
C ALA A 18 -28.90 11.35 -4.56
N SER A 19 -29.36 11.35 -3.30
CA SER A 19 -28.61 11.87 -2.14
C SER A 19 -27.68 10.84 -1.49
N ALA A 20 -27.64 9.59 -1.98
CA ALA A 20 -26.88 8.50 -1.36
C ALA A 20 -25.45 8.31 -1.93
N GLN A 21 -25.00 9.13 -2.87
CA GLN A 21 -23.65 9.03 -3.43
C GLN A 21 -22.68 9.97 -2.71
N GLU A 22 -22.38 9.66 -1.44
CA GLU A 22 -21.24 10.24 -0.74
C GLU A 22 -20.38 9.10 -0.17
N ALA A 23 -19.42 8.62 -0.97
CA ALA A 23 -18.32 7.81 -0.46
C ALA A 23 -17.04 8.02 -1.31
N ALA A 24 -16.17 8.88 -0.75
CA ALA A 24 -14.71 8.82 -0.82
C ALA A 24 -14.00 9.13 -2.15
N THR A 25 -14.08 10.37 -2.62
CA THR A 25 -13.01 10.97 -3.45
C THR A 25 -11.97 11.67 -2.56
N GLY A 26 -11.19 10.85 -1.87
CA GLY A 26 -10.12 11.32 -1.01
C GLY A 26 -9.18 10.17 -0.70
N ALA A 27 -8.67 9.49 -1.73
CA ALA A 27 -7.60 8.52 -1.56
C ALA A 27 -6.35 9.27 -1.07
N THR A 28 -6.24 9.45 0.24
CA THR A 28 -4.99 9.86 0.88
C THR A 28 -3.92 8.89 0.40
N ALA A 29 -2.90 9.40 -0.29
CA ALA A 29 -1.85 8.55 -0.84
C ALA A 29 -1.28 7.66 0.28
N ALA A 30 -1.29 6.34 0.05
CA ALA A 30 -0.86 5.38 1.06
C ALA A 30 0.54 5.71 1.57
N VAL A 31 0.75 5.56 2.88
CA VAL A 31 2.05 5.79 3.51
C VAL A 31 3.01 4.70 3.07
N LYS A 32 4.14 5.14 2.54
CA LYS A 32 5.14 4.32 1.88
C LYS A 32 6.18 3.81 2.89
N VAL A 33 6.26 2.49 3.09
CA VAL A 33 7.14 1.83 4.06
C VAL A 33 8.14 0.91 3.38
N ALA A 34 9.42 1.25 3.45
CA ALA A 34 10.49 0.40 2.92
C ALA A 34 11.14 -0.44 4.02
N CYS A 35 11.02 -1.76 3.94
CA CYS A 35 11.74 -2.70 4.81
C CYS A 35 13.14 -2.94 4.25
N VAL A 36 14.15 -2.36 4.91
CA VAL A 36 15.57 -2.45 4.51
C VAL A 36 16.33 -3.35 5.47
N GLY A 37 17.04 -4.36 4.95
CA GLY A 37 17.84 -5.22 5.81
C GLY A 37 18.59 -6.33 5.08
N ASN A 38 18.94 -7.37 5.84
CA ASN A 38 19.70 -8.53 5.37
C ASN A 38 18.78 -9.74 5.10
N SER A 39 19.29 -10.96 5.30
CA SER A 39 18.57 -12.23 5.14
C SER A 39 17.25 -12.31 5.91
N ILE A 40 17.17 -11.70 7.09
CA ILE A 40 15.93 -11.68 7.89
C ILE A 40 14.83 -10.86 7.20
N THR A 41 15.22 -9.77 6.55
CA THR A 41 14.28 -8.92 5.80
C THR A 41 13.94 -9.53 4.45
N GLU A 42 14.92 -10.09 3.75
CA GLU A 42 14.69 -10.86 2.53
C GLU A 42 13.72 -12.02 2.77
N GLY A 43 13.75 -12.62 3.96
CA GLY A 43 12.99 -13.82 4.30
C GLY A 43 13.68 -15.07 3.76
N SER A 44 15.01 -15.19 3.94
CA SER A 44 15.75 -16.37 3.52
C SER A 44 15.21 -17.62 4.21
N ASN A 45 14.92 -18.66 3.43
CA ASN A 45 14.24 -19.88 3.89
C ASN A 45 12.80 -19.69 4.39
N ILE A 46 12.19 -18.53 4.12
CA ILE A 46 10.78 -18.26 4.40
C ILE A 46 10.01 -18.15 3.08
N GLU A 47 8.87 -18.84 3.03
CA GLU A 47 7.94 -18.83 1.91
C GLU A 47 7.44 -17.40 1.61
N VAL A 48 7.24 -17.10 0.33
CA VAL A 48 6.61 -15.84 -0.11
C VAL A 48 5.22 -15.74 0.52
N GLY A 49 4.88 -14.55 1.04
CA GLY A 49 3.66 -14.28 1.81
C GLY A 49 3.82 -14.46 3.32
N LYS A 50 4.84 -15.17 3.80
CA LYS A 50 5.09 -15.40 5.24
C LYS A 50 6.24 -14.58 5.80
N ARG A 51 6.89 -13.75 4.99
CA ARG A 51 8.02 -12.91 5.42
C ARG A 51 7.48 -11.74 6.23
N TYR A 52 8.24 -11.27 7.20
CA TYR A 52 7.75 -10.21 8.08
C TYR A 52 7.31 -8.94 7.33
N PRO A 53 7.92 -8.50 6.20
CA PRO A 53 7.41 -7.34 5.46
C PRO A 53 6.02 -7.55 4.86
N GLU A 54 5.69 -8.79 4.46
CA GLU A 54 4.38 -9.13 3.90
C GLU A 54 3.32 -9.24 5.02
N GLN A 55 3.71 -9.81 6.15
CA GLN A 55 2.87 -9.82 7.36
C GLN A 55 2.62 -8.38 7.85
N LEU A 56 3.63 -7.51 7.78
CA LEU A 56 3.51 -6.10 8.12
C LEU A 56 2.53 -5.36 7.19
N GLN A 57 2.50 -5.67 5.90
CA GLN A 57 1.49 -5.12 4.99
C GLN A 57 0.07 -5.46 5.43
N GLY A 58 -0.17 -6.70 5.86
CA GLY A 58 -1.48 -7.12 6.37
C GLY A 58 -1.86 -6.40 7.67
N LEU A 59 -0.90 -6.22 8.57
CA LEU A 59 -1.12 -5.54 9.85
C LEU A 59 -1.39 -4.04 9.71
N LEU A 60 -0.69 -3.37 8.79
CA LEU A 60 -0.86 -1.92 8.55
C LEU A 60 -2.08 -1.59 7.68
N GLY A 61 -2.51 -2.52 6.83
CA GLY A 61 -3.69 -2.37 5.98
C GLY A 61 -3.49 -1.41 4.80
N SER A 62 -4.60 -1.04 4.15
CA SER A 62 -4.63 -0.30 2.87
C SER A 62 -4.12 1.14 2.95
N GLY A 63 -3.99 1.70 4.15
CA GLY A 63 -3.38 3.01 4.36
C GLY A 63 -1.87 3.03 4.14
N TYR A 64 -1.24 1.87 3.94
CA TYR A 64 0.20 1.72 3.79
C TYR A 64 0.56 0.86 2.58
N GLU A 65 1.65 1.21 1.92
CA GLU A 65 2.32 0.37 0.93
C GLU A 65 3.65 -0.08 1.52
N VAL A 66 3.80 -1.37 1.80
CA VAL A 66 5.02 -1.96 2.37
C VAL A 66 5.78 -2.70 1.29
N ARG A 67 7.08 -2.42 1.16
CA ARG A 67 7.96 -3.12 0.23
C ARG A 67 9.22 -3.65 0.87
N ASN A 68 9.59 -4.84 0.44
CA ASN A 68 10.77 -5.55 0.90
C ASN A 68 12.00 -5.22 0.04
N TYR A 69 12.99 -4.60 0.65
CA TYR A 69 14.32 -4.32 0.07
C TYR A 69 15.43 -5.10 0.79
N GLY A 70 15.07 -6.16 1.52
CA GLY A 70 16.02 -7.05 2.17
C GLY A 70 16.86 -7.82 1.16
N LEU A 71 18.14 -7.97 1.48
CA LEU A 71 19.07 -8.75 0.65
C LEU A 71 20.08 -9.50 1.53
N SER A 72 20.17 -10.81 1.34
CA SER A 72 21.05 -11.65 2.15
C SER A 72 22.52 -11.20 2.21
N GLY A 73 23.10 -11.33 3.40
CA GLY A 73 24.53 -11.07 3.64
C GLY A 73 24.94 -9.61 3.47
N ARG A 74 24.03 -8.66 3.71
CA ARG A 74 24.30 -7.22 3.60
C ARG A 74 24.44 -6.52 4.95
N THR A 75 25.25 -5.48 4.97
CA THR A 75 25.43 -4.57 6.11
C THR A 75 25.02 -3.14 5.73
N LEU A 76 24.60 -2.35 6.72
CA LEU A 76 24.24 -0.94 6.51
C LEU A 76 25.47 -0.03 6.35
N LEU A 77 26.63 -0.46 6.83
CA LEU A 77 27.86 0.33 6.79
C LEU A 77 28.37 0.47 5.36
N LYS A 78 28.51 1.71 4.87
CA LYS A 78 29.10 2.02 3.57
C LYS A 78 30.50 1.39 3.38
N LYS A 79 31.24 1.19 4.47
CA LYS A 79 32.58 0.60 4.50
C LYS A 79 32.59 -0.87 4.98
N GLY A 80 31.50 -1.59 4.80
CA GLY A 80 31.45 -3.05 5.02
C GLY A 80 31.59 -3.81 3.70
N ASP A 81 32.07 -5.06 3.77
CA ASP A 81 32.37 -5.91 2.61
C ASP A 81 31.18 -6.08 1.64
N ARG A 82 29.96 -6.00 2.17
CA ARG A 82 28.72 -6.14 1.42
C ARG A 82 27.68 -5.09 1.80
N HIS A 83 27.97 -3.81 1.56
CA HIS A 83 27.01 -2.75 1.86
C HIS A 83 25.72 -2.83 0.99
N THR A 84 24.58 -2.48 1.57
CA THR A 84 23.25 -2.54 0.92
C THR A 84 23.09 -1.57 -0.27
N GLY A 85 23.71 -0.40 -0.24
CA GLY A 85 23.46 0.69 -1.20
C GLY A 85 24.16 0.59 -2.58
N THR A 86 24.93 -0.47 -2.86
CA THR A 86 25.50 -0.70 -4.20
C THR A 86 24.46 -1.24 -5.19
N ARG A 87 23.32 -1.74 -4.70
CA ARG A 87 22.35 -2.45 -5.54
C ARG A 87 21.27 -1.51 -6.10
N PRO A 88 20.87 -1.69 -7.38
CA PRO A 88 19.89 -0.81 -8.03
C PRO A 88 18.52 -0.77 -7.35
N ASN A 89 18.07 -1.88 -6.76
CA ASN A 89 16.82 -1.97 -6.01
C ASN A 89 16.89 -1.18 -4.68
N MET A 90 18.03 -1.19 -3.99
CA MET A 90 18.24 -0.44 -2.75
C MET A 90 18.36 1.08 -2.98
N ARG A 91 19.01 1.48 -4.09
CA ARG A 91 19.12 2.90 -4.47
C ARG A 91 17.75 3.54 -4.68
N ARG A 92 16.74 2.80 -5.16
CA ARG A 92 15.37 3.29 -5.30
C ARG A 92 14.74 3.65 -3.95
N CYS A 93 14.94 2.81 -2.93
CA CYS A 93 14.50 3.09 -1.57
C CYS A 93 15.13 4.39 -1.01
N PHE A 94 16.45 4.59 -1.21
CA PHE A 94 17.17 5.72 -0.60
C PHE A 94 17.11 7.03 -1.40
N ASN A 95 16.96 6.98 -2.73
CA ASN A 95 16.92 8.17 -3.56
C ASN A 95 15.53 8.81 -3.65
N GLY A 96 14.51 8.22 -3.01
CA GLY A 96 13.20 8.83 -2.84
C GLY A 96 12.47 9.17 -4.14
N THR A 97 12.83 8.56 -5.29
CA THR A 97 12.18 8.82 -6.58
C THR A 97 10.70 8.45 -6.48
N PRO A 98 9.76 9.43 -6.43
CA PRO A 98 8.36 9.16 -6.09
C PRO A 98 7.65 8.29 -7.13
N THR A 99 8.13 8.37 -8.37
CA THR A 99 7.65 7.63 -9.55
C THR A 99 8.10 6.17 -9.59
N LEU A 100 9.04 5.80 -8.72
CA LEU A 100 9.66 4.47 -8.66
C LEU A 100 9.69 3.97 -7.22
N TRP A 101 8.54 4.12 -6.55
CA TRP A 101 8.00 2.91 -5.96
C TRP A 101 7.92 1.87 -7.09
#